data_AF-A0AAV0HN05-F1
#
_entry.id   AF-A0AAV0HN05-F1
#
_cell.length_a   1.000
_cell.length_b   1.000
_cell.length_c   1.000
_cell.angle_alpha   90.00
_cell.angle_beta   90.00
_cell.angle_gamma   90.00
#
_symmetry.space_group_name_H-M   'P 1'
#
loop_
_entity.id
_entity.type
_entity.pdbx_description
1 polymer ?
#
loop_
_entity_poly.entity_id
_entity_poly.type
_entity_poly.pdbx_seq_one_letter_code
_entity_poly.pdbx_strand_id
1 'polypeptide(L)'
;MEIQRQRRIYDLGSLPPFLLVFAGNVESIDHRWNQHGLGGDNVRGSCRSLHPGPVSLLHWSGKGKPWARLDAKTPCPLDHLWEPYDLHHESSMSSKTNDLSSASVAGLSSYL
;
A
#
# COMPACT_ATOMS: atom_id res chain seq x y z
N MET A 1 2.44 -13.10 22.30
CA MET A 1 1.98 -14.47 21.90
C MET A 1 3.17 -15.44 21.92
N GLU A 2 3.77 -15.69 23.08
CA GLU A 2 5.01 -16.50 23.17
C GLU A 2 4.73 -18.01 23.23
N ILE A 3 3.68 -18.43 23.95
CA ILE A 3 3.29 -19.85 24.05
C ILE A 3 2.95 -20.45 22.67
N GLN A 4 2.27 -19.68 21.81
CA GLN A 4 1.97 -20.11 20.44
C GLN A 4 3.22 -20.20 19.54
N ARG A 5 4.37 -19.61 19.90
CA ARG A 5 5.59 -19.70 19.09
C ARG A 5 6.27 -21.07 19.18
N GLN A 6 6.08 -21.80 20.28
CA GLN A 6 6.72 -23.11 20.50
C GLN A 6 5.94 -24.27 19.87
N ARG A 7 4.60 -24.23 19.90
CA ARG A 7 3.73 -25.27 19.33
C ARG A 7 2.55 -24.62 18.61
N ARG A 8 2.59 -24.58 17.28
CA ARG A 8 1.53 -24.03 16.43
C ARG A 8 0.61 -25.14 15.95
N ILE A 9 -0.70 -24.87 15.97
CA ILE A 9 -1.72 -25.72 15.34
C ILE A 9 -2.17 -25.17 13.98
N TYR A 10 -1.67 -23.99 13.56
CA TYR A 10 -1.83 -23.36 12.24
C TYR A 10 -0.78 -22.25 12.03
N ASP A 11 -0.60 -21.78 10.79
CA ASP A 11 0.41 -20.77 10.41
C ASP A 11 -0.15 -19.40 9.99
N LEU A 12 -1.47 -19.20 10.03
CA LEU A 12 -2.15 -17.98 9.52
C LEU A 12 -2.17 -16.81 10.53
N GLY A 13 -1.25 -16.78 11.49
CA GLY A 13 -1.17 -15.73 12.50
C GLY A 13 -2.34 -15.77 13.49
N SER A 14 -2.77 -14.61 13.98
CA SER A 14 -3.81 -14.51 15.01
C SER A 14 -5.24 -14.62 14.47
N LEU A 15 -5.48 -14.52 13.16
CA LEU A 15 -6.85 -14.49 12.64
C LEU A 15 -7.64 -15.79 12.95
N PRO A 16 -7.13 -17.01 12.70
CA PRO A 16 -7.86 -18.23 13.04
C PRO A 16 -8.27 -18.35 14.52
N PRO A 17 -7.41 -18.11 15.53
CA PRO A 17 -7.83 -18.22 16.93
C PRO A 17 -8.83 -17.13 17.33
N PHE A 18 -8.74 -15.93 16.76
CA PHE A 18 -9.78 -14.90 16.96
C PHE A 18 -11.14 -15.40 16.46
N LEU A 19 -11.19 -16.01 15.26
CA LEU A 19 -12.44 -16.58 14.73
C LEU A 19 -12.96 -17.76 15.56
N LEU A 20 -12.08 -18.57 16.15
CA LEU A 20 -12.48 -19.68 17.02
C LEU A 20 -13.07 -19.17 18.34
N VAL A 21 -12.45 -18.18 18.97
CA VAL A 21 -12.90 -17.62 20.25
C VAL A 21 -14.24 -16.88 20.11
N PHE A 22 -14.41 -16.13 19.01
CA PHE A 22 -15.61 -15.35 18.76
C PHE A 22 -16.62 -16.04 17.83
N ALA A 23 -16.49 -17.36 17.62
CA ALA A 23 -17.40 -18.10 16.75
C ALA A 23 -18.86 -17.93 17.19
N GLY A 24 -19.74 -17.52 16.27
CA GLY A 24 -21.14 -17.21 16.55
C GLY A 24 -21.41 -15.87 17.25
N ASN A 25 -20.36 -15.15 17.65
CA ASN A 25 -20.42 -13.84 18.31
C ASN A 25 -19.69 -12.77 17.48
N VAL A 26 -19.87 -12.79 16.16
CA VAL A 26 -19.31 -11.82 15.22
C VAL A 26 -20.41 -11.25 14.34
N GLU A 27 -20.30 -9.96 14.03
CA GLU A 27 -21.19 -9.26 13.11
C GLU A 27 -20.44 -8.89 11.84
N SER A 28 -21.12 -9.01 10.69
CA SER A 28 -20.55 -8.58 9.42
C SER A 28 -20.52 -7.06 9.32
N ILE A 29 -19.41 -6.52 8.85
CA ILE A 29 -19.31 -5.12 8.45
C ILE A 29 -19.39 -5.01 6.92
N ASP A 30 -19.84 -3.85 6.43
CA ASP A 30 -19.87 -3.59 4.99
C ASP A 30 -18.46 -3.73 4.38
N HIS A 31 -18.38 -4.43 3.24
CA HIS A 31 -17.15 -4.69 2.50
C HIS A 31 -16.32 -3.43 2.18
N ARG A 32 -16.95 -2.23 2.11
CA ARG A 32 -16.26 -0.95 1.91
C ARG A 32 -15.17 -0.67 2.96
N TRP A 33 -15.31 -1.27 4.14
CA TRP A 33 -14.40 -1.11 5.27
C TRP A 33 -13.23 -2.10 5.26
N ASN A 34 -13.14 -2.99 4.27
CA ASN A 34 -12.02 -3.93 4.15
C ASN A 34 -11.86 -4.44 2.71
N GLN A 35 -11.49 -3.55 1.77
CA GLN A 35 -11.09 -3.96 0.42
C GLN A 35 -9.73 -4.65 0.45
N HIS A 36 -9.74 -5.96 0.69
CA HIS A 36 -8.56 -6.75 1.00
C HIS A 36 -7.98 -7.49 -0.21
N GLY A 37 -6.78 -8.05 -0.01
CA GLY A 37 -6.06 -8.83 -1.02
C GLY A 37 -5.45 -7.97 -2.11
N LEU A 38 -5.24 -6.67 -1.86
CA LEU A 38 -4.56 -5.76 -2.79
C LEU A 38 -3.06 -6.04 -2.87
N GLY A 39 -2.53 -6.88 -1.96
CA GLY A 39 -1.18 -7.41 -2.06
C GLY A 39 -0.97 -8.43 -3.17
N GLY A 40 -2.01 -8.70 -3.97
CA GLY A 40 -1.95 -9.57 -5.14
C GLY A 40 -2.06 -11.05 -4.79
N ASP A 41 -1.98 -11.87 -5.83
CA ASP A 41 -1.93 -13.32 -5.69
C ASP A 41 -0.59 -13.76 -5.06
N ASN A 42 -0.64 -14.57 -4.01
CA ASN A 42 0.57 -14.95 -3.26
C ASN A 42 1.49 -15.94 -4.00
N VAL A 43 1.02 -16.54 -5.11
CA VAL A 43 1.75 -17.51 -5.93
C VAL A 43 2.23 -16.87 -7.22
N ARG A 44 1.32 -16.23 -7.96
CA ARG A 44 1.56 -15.62 -9.27
C ARG A 44 2.05 -14.17 -9.18
N GLY A 45 1.88 -13.51 -8.03
CA GLY A 45 2.24 -12.09 -7.86
C GLY A 45 1.36 -11.12 -8.63
N SER A 46 0.26 -11.57 -9.25
CA SER A 46 -0.59 -10.74 -10.09
C SER A 46 -1.40 -9.73 -9.28
N CYS A 47 -1.60 -8.54 -9.84
CA CYS A 47 -2.48 -7.52 -9.28
C CYS A 47 -3.94 -8.02 -9.19
N ARG A 48 -4.68 -7.53 -8.18
CA ARG A 48 -6.12 -7.76 -8.03
C ARG A 48 -6.86 -6.44 -8.16
N SER A 49 -8.03 -6.48 -8.78
CA SER A 49 -8.96 -5.35 -8.87
C SER A 49 -9.72 -5.17 -7.54
N LEU A 50 -10.33 -4.00 -7.37
CA LEU A 50 -11.27 -3.76 -6.29
C LEU A 50 -12.52 -4.63 -6.45
N HIS A 51 -13.14 -4.99 -5.32
CA HIS A 51 -14.48 -5.57 -5.34
C HIS A 51 -15.51 -4.47 -5.73
N PRO A 52 -16.61 -4.81 -6.41
CA PRO A 52 -17.63 -3.84 -6.80
C PRO A 52 -18.25 -3.16 -5.58
N GLY A 53 -18.51 -1.85 -5.68
CA GLY A 53 -19.17 -1.06 -4.63
C GLY A 53 -18.34 0.13 -4.14
N PRO A 54 -18.89 0.93 -3.21
CA PRO A 54 -18.15 2.03 -2.59
C PRO A 54 -16.97 1.51 -1.77
N VAL A 55 -15.90 2.29 -1.71
CA VAL A 55 -14.67 1.95 -0.97
C VAL A 55 -14.35 3.03 0.04
N SER A 56 -14.05 2.62 1.27
CA SER A 56 -13.63 3.51 2.36
C SER A 56 -12.28 3.12 2.95
N LEU A 57 -11.92 1.83 2.92
CA LEU A 57 -10.64 1.34 3.44
C LEU A 57 -10.05 0.31 2.48
N LEU A 58 -8.80 0.56 2.09
CA LEU A 58 -7.98 -0.31 1.24
C LEU A 58 -7.02 -1.14 2.10
N HIS A 59 -6.91 -2.44 1.82
CA HIS A 59 -6.10 -3.36 2.60
C HIS A 59 -5.20 -4.23 1.71
N TRP A 60 -3.91 -3.89 1.70
CA TRP A 60 -2.83 -4.65 1.03
C TRP A 60 -2.42 -5.90 1.82
N SER A 61 -3.37 -6.78 2.11
CA SER A 61 -3.09 -8.11 2.65
C SER A 61 -2.39 -8.98 1.59
N GLY A 62 -1.49 -9.87 2.01
CA GLY A 62 -0.63 -10.66 1.13
C GLY A 62 0.81 -10.14 1.08
N LYS A 63 1.59 -10.68 0.14
CA LYS A 63 3.04 -10.42 0.03
C LYS A 63 3.40 -9.13 -0.70
N GLY A 64 2.61 -8.70 -1.69
CA GLY A 64 2.92 -7.50 -2.49
C GLY A 64 2.57 -6.21 -1.77
N LYS A 65 3.50 -5.68 -0.97
CA LYS A 65 3.30 -4.38 -0.31
C LYS A 65 3.46 -3.23 -1.30
N PRO A 66 2.65 -2.16 -1.20
CA PRO A 66 2.65 -1.09 -2.19
C PRO A 66 4.00 -0.38 -2.27
N TRP A 67 4.58 0.02 -1.13
CA TRP A 67 5.93 0.62 -1.09
C TRP A 67 6.99 -0.25 -1.76
N ALA A 68 7.01 -1.55 -1.45
CA ALA A 68 7.99 -2.47 -2.04
C ALA A 68 7.86 -2.59 -3.56
N ARG A 69 6.63 -2.55 -4.10
CA ARG A 69 6.39 -2.58 -5.56
C ARG A 69 6.72 -1.26 -6.23
N LEU A 70 6.44 -0.13 -5.58
CA LEU A 70 6.81 1.21 -6.03
C LEU A 70 8.33 1.35 -6.10
N ASP A 71 9.04 0.98 -5.03
CA ASP A 71 10.51 0.98 -4.97
C ASP A 71 11.13 0.10 -6.07
N ALA A 72 10.54 -1.08 -6.30
CA ALA A 72 10.96 -2.01 -7.34
C ALA A 72 10.52 -1.60 -8.76
N LYS A 73 9.85 -0.44 -8.92
CA LYS A 73 9.31 0.06 -10.21
C LYS A 73 8.39 -0.92 -10.93
N THR A 74 7.68 -1.74 -10.17
CA THR A 74 6.70 -2.73 -10.67
C THR A 74 5.36 -2.59 -9.94
N PRO A 75 4.77 -1.37 -9.88
CA PRO A 75 3.55 -1.13 -9.13
C PRO A 75 2.34 -1.81 -9.79
N CYS A 76 1.40 -2.23 -8.96
CA CYS A 76 0.03 -2.42 -9.42
C CYS A 76 -0.66 -1.05 -9.57
N PRO A 77 -1.65 -0.89 -10.46
CA PRO A 77 -2.34 0.39 -10.64
C PRO A 77 -2.87 1.02 -9.35
N LEU A 78 -3.32 0.20 -8.38
CA LEU A 78 -3.81 0.67 -7.09
C LEU A 78 -2.73 1.16 -6.12
N ASP A 79 -1.45 0.79 -6.32
CA ASP A 79 -0.38 1.18 -5.39
C ASP A 79 -0.13 2.68 -5.38
N HIS A 80 -0.37 3.35 -6.50
CA HIS A 80 -0.29 4.82 -6.59
C HIS A 80 -1.34 5.55 -5.74
N LEU A 81 -2.40 4.87 -5.29
CA LEU A 81 -3.32 5.45 -4.30
C LEU A 81 -2.71 5.51 -2.91
N TRP A 82 -1.72 4.64 -2.63
CA TRP A 82 -0.99 4.63 -1.37
C TRP A 82 0.18 5.63 -1.37
N GLU A 83 0.83 5.80 -2.52
CA GLU A 83 2.04 6.64 -2.70
C GLU A 83 1.99 8.04 -2.05
N PRO A 84 0.89 8.84 -2.16
CA PRO A 84 0.83 10.16 -1.52
C PRO A 84 0.82 10.13 0.01
N TYR A 85 0.59 8.95 0.60
CA TYR A 85 0.55 8.72 2.04
C TYR A 85 1.84 8.06 2.56
N ASP A 86 2.86 7.88 1.71
CA ASP A 86 4.15 7.37 2.12
C ASP A 86 4.95 8.41 2.89
N LEU A 87 5.06 8.21 4.20
CA LEU A 87 5.79 9.10 5.10
C LEU A 87 7.33 9.00 4.96
N HIS A 88 7.85 8.02 4.21
CA HIS A 88 9.29 7.87 3.99
C HIS A 88 9.80 8.57 2.73
N HIS A 89 8.90 8.91 1.79
CA HIS A 89 9.27 9.41 0.46
C HIS A 89 9.71 10.88 0.44
N GLU A 90 9.20 11.71 1.36
CA GLU A 90 9.58 13.14 1.47
C GLU A 90 11.07 13.35 1.74
N SER A 91 11.75 12.38 2.37
CA SER A 91 13.19 12.43 2.62
C SER A 91 14.04 12.40 1.35
N SER A 92 13.48 11.93 0.21
CA SER A 92 14.22 11.70 -1.04
C SER A 92 14.04 12.79 -2.10
N MET A 93 12.94 13.55 -2.06
CA MET A 93 12.66 14.63 -3.04
C MET A 93 13.19 16.00 -2.62
N SER A 94 13.51 16.21 -1.34
CA SER A 94 14.15 17.46 -0.89
C SER A 94 15.56 17.67 -1.47
N SER A 95 16.15 16.66 -2.13
CA SER A 95 17.48 16.75 -2.74
C SER A 95 17.46 17.16 -4.23
N LYS A 96 16.28 17.30 -4.86
CA LYS A 96 16.17 17.55 -6.31
C LYS A 96 15.65 18.94 -6.71
N THR A 97 15.41 19.84 -5.76
CA THR A 97 14.91 21.20 -6.05
C THR A 97 16.00 22.28 -6.15
N ASN A 98 17.29 21.94 -6.05
CA ASN A 98 18.38 22.94 -6.12
C ASN A 98 19.05 23.10 -7.50
N ASP A 99 18.65 22.36 -8.54
CA ASP A 99 19.34 22.40 -9.84
C ASP A 99 18.61 23.17 -10.96
N LEU A 100 17.65 24.05 -10.62
CA LEU A 100 16.96 24.90 -11.63
C LEU A 100 16.96 26.40 -11.33
N SER A 101 18.01 26.93 -10.68
CA SER A 101 18.15 28.39 -10.46
C SER A 101 19.43 29.00 -11.05
N SER A 102 19.93 28.49 -12.17
CA SER A 102 21.03 29.12 -12.92
C SER A 102 20.83 29.10 -14.44
N ALA A 103 19.61 29.33 -14.93
CA ALA A 103 19.42 29.76 -16.31
C ALA A 103 19.53 31.30 -16.35
N SER A 104 20.70 31.76 -16.79
CA SER A 104 21.08 33.16 -16.94
C SER A 104 20.02 33.95 -17.72
N VAL A 105 19.49 35.01 -17.09
CA VAL A 105 18.79 36.08 -17.80
C VAL A 105 19.84 36.89 -18.55
N ALA A 106 20.14 36.47 -19.78
CA ALA A 106 20.96 37.22 -20.71
C ALA A 106 20.18 37.43 -22.01
N GLY A 107 19.72 38.67 -22.20
CA GLY A 107 19.39 39.22 -23.50
C GLY A 107 18.00 38.88 -24.05
N LEU A 108 17.13 39.89 -24.08
CA LEU A 108 16.45 40.34 -25.29
C LEU A 108 15.69 41.64 -24.96
N SER A 109 16.45 42.75 -24.97
CA SER A 109 15.90 44.06 -25.28
C SER A 109 15.87 44.18 -26.80
N SER A 110 14.67 44.32 -27.37
CA SER A 110 14.34 45.13 -28.55
C SER A 110 13.07 44.61 -29.21
N TYR A 111 11.89 45.03 -28.73
CA TYR A 111 10.72 45.36 -29.56
C TYR A 111 9.77 46.21 -28.71
N LEU A 112 9.53 47.44 -29.20
CA LEU A 112 8.72 48.56 -28.68
C LEU A 112 9.38 49.45 -27.61
#